data_AF-A0A0C2MJ31-F1
#
_entry.id   AF-A0A0C2MJ31-F1
#
_cell.length_a   1.000
_cell.length_b   1.000
_cell.length_c   1.000
_cell.angle_alpha   90.00
_cell.angle_beta   90.00
_cell.angle_gamma   90.00
#
_symmetry.space_group_name_H-M   'P 1'
#
loop_
_entity.id
_entity.type
_entity.pdbx_description
1 polymer ?
#
loop_
_entity_poly.entity_id
_entity_poly.type
_entity_poly.pdbx_seq_one_letter_code
_entity_poly.pdbx_strand_id
1 'polypeptide(L)'
;MKLKDWTDKFTFALNSHGKPVCLIYGFYVLHAKKYILVRHFTTKHSEINVKYRINSDPRKEFIHKKEGSLDTQQSFFTNANEHSKSTVFVSCEIALLLARKIRGSQIQKK
;
A
#
# COMPACT_ATOMS: atom_id res chain seq x y z
N MET A 1 -23.29 0.29 0.33
CA MET A 1 -22.60 0.04 -0.97
C MET A 1 -21.37 -0.79 -0.65
N LYS A 2 -21.19 -1.94 -1.29
CA LYS A 2 -20.11 -2.89 -0.94
C LYS A 2 -18.81 -2.46 -1.62
N LEU A 3 -17.65 -2.87 -1.10
CA LEU A 3 -16.32 -2.56 -1.67
C LEU A 3 -16.25 -2.91 -3.18
N LYS A 4 -16.78 -4.08 -3.54
CA LYS A 4 -16.83 -4.55 -4.93
C LYS A 4 -17.56 -3.58 -5.86
N ASP A 5 -18.56 -2.86 -5.37
CA ASP A 5 -19.26 -1.83 -6.15
C ASP A 5 -18.37 -0.61 -6.42
N TRP A 6 -17.42 -0.29 -5.53
CA TRP A 6 -16.51 0.84 -5.68
C TRP A 6 -15.43 0.54 -6.70
N THR A 7 -14.91 -0.67 -6.65
CA THR A 7 -13.88 -1.16 -7.56
C THR A 7 -14.39 -1.21 -8.98
N ASP A 8 -15.54 -1.84 -9.23
CA ASP A 8 -16.07 -1.94 -10.58
C ASP A 8 -16.52 -0.57 -11.13
N LYS A 9 -17.33 0.19 -10.36
CA LYS A 9 -17.95 1.43 -10.85
C LYS A 9 -16.99 2.62 -10.91
N PHE A 10 -16.07 2.72 -9.94
CA PHE A 10 -15.24 3.90 -9.76
C PHE A 10 -13.74 3.59 -9.79
N THR A 11 -13.33 2.35 -10.02
CA THR A 11 -11.90 1.93 -10.11
C THR A 11 -11.10 2.29 -8.85
N PHE A 12 -11.70 2.06 -7.68
CA PHE A 12 -11.05 2.22 -6.38
C PHE A 12 -10.87 0.88 -5.66
N ALA A 13 -9.71 0.71 -5.00
CA ALA A 13 -9.47 -0.36 -4.03
C ALA A 13 -9.31 0.22 -2.63
N LEU A 14 -9.34 -0.62 -1.60
CA LEU A 14 -8.90 -0.25 -0.26
C LEU A 14 -7.47 -0.70 -0.06
N ASN A 15 -6.63 0.16 0.54
CA ASN A 15 -5.33 -0.27 1.01
C ASN A 15 -5.45 -1.09 2.30
N SER A 16 -4.31 -1.59 2.80
CA SER A 16 -4.19 -2.32 4.07
C SER A 16 -4.72 -1.56 5.30
N HIS A 17 -4.86 -0.23 5.21
CA HIS A 17 -5.38 0.64 6.26
C HIS A 17 -6.86 1.03 6.05
N GLY A 18 -7.56 0.44 5.07
CA GLY A 18 -8.96 0.78 4.78
C GLY A 18 -9.18 2.16 4.14
N LYS A 19 -8.13 2.79 3.60
CA LYS A 19 -8.23 4.04 2.83
C LYS A 19 -8.44 3.74 1.35
N PRO A 20 -9.28 4.49 0.62
CA PRO A 20 -9.50 4.24 -0.79
C PRO A 20 -8.34 4.78 -1.63
N VAL A 21 -7.93 3.97 -2.60
CA VAL A 21 -6.86 4.25 -3.55
C VAL A 21 -7.42 4.24 -4.96
N CYS A 22 -7.18 5.31 -5.71
CA CYS A 22 -7.53 5.35 -7.13
C CYS A 22 -6.60 4.41 -7.89
N LEU A 23 -7.13 3.38 -8.55
CA LEU A 23 -6.33 2.40 -9.29
C LEU A 23 -5.71 2.97 -10.58
N ILE A 24 -6.19 4.12 -11.06
CA ILE A 24 -5.70 4.73 -12.30
C ILE A 24 -4.42 5.52 -12.04
N TYR A 25 -4.41 6.35 -10.99
CA TYR A 25 -3.27 7.20 -10.63
C TYR A 25 -2.44 6.69 -9.45
N GLY A 26 -2.96 5.78 -8.63
CA GLY A 26 -2.27 5.26 -7.45
C GLY A 26 -2.30 6.16 -6.21
N PHE A 27 -3.08 7.25 -6.23
CA PHE A 27 -3.18 8.18 -5.09
C PHE A 27 -4.35 7.87 -4.16
N TYR A 28 -4.16 8.17 -2.87
CA TYR A 28 -5.19 8.10 -1.84
C TYR A 28 -6.19 9.24 -1.98
N VAL A 29 -7.46 8.95 -1.70
CA VAL A 29 -8.45 9.99 -1.41
C VAL A 29 -8.63 10.16 0.09
N LEU A 30 -8.95 11.38 0.50
CA LEU A 30 -8.93 11.80 1.90
C LEU A 30 -9.89 10.98 2.80
N HIS A 31 -11.06 10.61 2.27
CA HIS A 31 -12.03 9.80 3.02
C HIS A 31 -12.72 8.76 2.13
N ALA A 32 -13.06 7.62 2.74
CA ALA A 32 -13.87 6.54 2.16
C ALA A 32 -15.37 6.88 2.08
N LYS A 33 -15.70 8.08 1.60
CA LYS A 33 -17.09 8.53 1.41
C LYS A 33 -17.46 8.44 -0.06
N LYS A 34 -18.63 7.85 -0.35
CA LYS A 34 -19.13 7.63 -1.72
C LYS A 34 -19.06 8.91 -2.58
N TYR A 35 -19.52 10.05 -2.07
CA TYR A 35 -19.53 11.29 -2.85
C TYR A 35 -18.12 11.75 -3.28
N ILE A 36 -17.10 11.48 -2.46
CA ILE A 36 -15.69 11.82 -2.78
C ILE A 36 -15.20 10.94 -3.93
N LEU A 37 -15.47 9.63 -3.85
CA LEU A 37 -15.08 8.66 -4.88
C LEU A 37 -15.77 8.96 -6.21
N VAL A 38 -17.09 9.21 -6.16
CA VAL A 38 -17.88 9.57 -7.34
C VAL A 38 -17.33 10.84 -7.97
N ARG A 39 -17.15 11.92 -7.19
CA ARG A 39 -16.63 13.19 -7.71
C ARG A 39 -15.23 13.03 -8.31
N HIS A 40 -14.34 12.32 -7.63
CA HIS A 40 -12.99 12.07 -8.15
C HIS A 40 -13.07 11.35 -9.50
N PHE A 41 -13.82 10.25 -9.56
CA PHE A 41 -13.96 9.46 -10.77
C PHE A 41 -14.58 10.27 -11.91
N THR A 42 -15.71 10.95 -11.68
CA THR A 42 -16.40 11.68 -12.74
C THR A 42 -15.62 12.88 -13.25
N THR A 43 -14.78 13.51 -12.43
CA THR A 43 -14.01 14.69 -12.84
C THR A 43 -12.65 14.36 -13.46
N LYS A 44 -12.08 13.19 -13.15
CA LYS A 44 -10.74 12.80 -13.59
C LYS A 44 -10.72 11.62 -14.57
N HIS A 45 -11.75 10.79 -14.55
CA HIS A 45 -11.74 9.45 -15.14
C HIS A 45 -13.07 9.04 -15.78
N SER A 46 -13.95 9.98 -16.11
CA SER A 46 -15.26 9.68 -16.71
C SER A 46 -15.16 8.86 -17.99
N GLU A 47 -14.09 9.08 -18.76
CA GLU A 47 -13.78 8.40 -20.02
C GLU A 47 -13.56 6.89 -19.84
N ILE A 48 -13.20 6.44 -18.64
CA ILE A 48 -12.96 5.03 -18.34
C ILE A 48 -14.26 4.21 -18.45
N ASN A 49 -15.42 4.81 -18.16
CA ASN A 49 -16.71 4.15 -18.36
C ASN A 49 -17.13 4.06 -19.84
N VAL A 50 -16.60 4.94 -20.68
CA VAL A 50 -16.80 4.90 -22.14
C VAL A 50 -15.92 3.81 -22.75
N LYS A 51 -14.65 3.77 -22.34
CA LYS A 51 -13.67 2.80 -22.85
C LYS A 51 -13.88 1.38 -22.34
N TYR A 52 -14.25 1.24 -21.06
CA TYR A 52 -14.45 -0.05 -20.40
C TYR A 52 -15.80 -0.02 -19.68
N ARG A 53 -16.83 -0.59 -20.33
CA ARG A 53 -18.18 -0.61 -19.80
C ARG A 53 -18.21 -1.31 -18.42
N ILE A 54 -18.99 -0.75 -17.51
CA ILE A 54 -19.21 -1.29 -16.14
C ILE A 54 -19.63 -2.76 -16.23
N ASN A 55 -19.11 -3.62 -15.35
CA ASN A 55 -19.31 -5.08 -15.32
C ASN A 55 -18.85 -5.87 -16.55
N SER A 56 -18.18 -5.25 -17.53
CA SER A 56 -17.65 -5.98 -18.70
C SER A 56 -16.36 -6.74 -18.36
N ASP A 57 -16.07 -7.81 -19.09
CA ASP A 57 -14.82 -8.55 -18.88
C ASP A 57 -13.56 -7.71 -19.15
N PRO A 58 -13.51 -6.86 -20.19
CA PRO A 58 -12.40 -5.92 -20.37
C PRO A 58 -12.20 -4.97 -19.18
N ARG A 59 -13.27 -4.59 -18.46
CA ARG A 59 -13.20 -3.77 -17.25
C ARG A 59 -12.55 -4.55 -16.10
N LYS A 60 -12.91 -5.83 -15.92
CA LYS A 60 -12.31 -6.69 -14.89
C LYS A 60 -10.81 -6.87 -15.14
N GLU A 61 -10.42 -7.14 -16.39
CA GLU A 61 -9.01 -7.26 -16.77
C GLU A 61 -8.23 -5.96 -16.55
N PHE A 62 -8.84 -4.82 -16.91
CA PHE A 62 -8.27 -3.50 -16.67
C PHE A 62 -8.02 -3.27 -15.16
N ILE A 63 -9.03 -3.53 -14.33
CA ILE A 63 -8.93 -3.39 -12.87
C ILE A 63 -7.83 -4.30 -12.32
N HIS A 64 -7.84 -5.58 -12.68
CA HIS A 64 -6.85 -6.56 -12.23
C HIS A 64 -5.42 -6.14 -12.58
N LYS A 65 -5.20 -5.66 -13.82
CA LYS A 65 -3.89 -5.15 -14.24
C LYS A 65 -3.46 -3.93 -13.42
N LYS A 66 -4.40 -3.05 -13.09
CA LYS A 66 -4.10 -1.86 -12.28
C LYS A 66 -3.82 -2.21 -10.81
N GLU A 67 -4.53 -3.16 -10.24
CA GLU A 67 -4.25 -3.69 -8.90
C GLU A 67 -2.85 -4.29 -8.83
N GLY A 68 -2.47 -5.18 -9.76
CA GLY A 68 -1.12 -5.76 -9.78
C GLY A 68 -0.01 -4.71 -9.96
N SER A 69 -0.23 -3.70 -10.80
CA SER A 69 0.70 -2.58 -10.95
C SER A 69 0.84 -1.76 -9.66
N LEU A 70 -0.26 -1.57 -8.93
CA LEU A 70 -0.27 -0.80 -7.68
C LEU A 70 0.46 -1.57 -6.57
N ASP A 71 0.20 -2.87 -6.45
CA ASP A 71 0.89 -3.74 -5.48
C ASP A 71 2.40 -3.80 -5.74
N THR A 72 2.80 -3.84 -7.02
CA THR A 72 4.22 -3.81 -7.40
C THR A 72 4.87 -2.48 -6.99
N GLN A 73 4.19 -1.35 -7.21
CA GLN A 73 4.68 -0.03 -6.81
C GLN A 73 4.79 0.11 -5.28
N GLN A 74 3.80 -0.41 -4.53
CA GLN A 74 3.80 -0.33 -3.08
C GLN A 74 4.84 -1.27 -2.45
N SER A 75 4.97 -2.50 -2.98
CA SER A 75 5.88 -3.51 -2.45
C SER A 75 7.34 -3.06 -2.48
N PHE A 76 7.74 -2.27 -3.48
CA PHE A 76 9.09 -1.69 -3.55
C PHE A 76 9.46 -0.90 -2.29
N PHE A 77 8.53 -0.08 -1.78
CA PHE A 77 8.77 0.74 -0.59
C PHE A 77 8.59 -0.04 0.71
N THR A 78 7.59 -0.92 0.80
CA THR A 78 7.35 -1.71 2.02
C THR A 78 8.49 -2.69 2.27
N ASN A 79 8.97 -3.39 1.23
CA ASN A 79 10.06 -4.35 1.36
C ASN A 79 11.35 -3.64 1.82
N ALA A 80 11.68 -2.49 1.23
CA ALA A 80 12.83 -1.70 1.66
C ALA A 80 12.74 -1.25 3.13
N ASN A 81 11.55 -0.82 3.56
CA ASN A 81 11.30 -0.42 4.95
C ASN A 81 11.38 -1.60 5.92
N GLU A 82 10.85 -2.77 5.56
CA GLU A 82 10.94 -3.99 6.38
C GLU A 82 12.39 -4.48 6.53
N HIS A 83 13.15 -4.49 5.44
CA HIS A 83 14.58 -4.79 5.48
C HIS A 83 15.33 -3.82 6.39
N SER A 84 15.08 -2.52 6.26
CA SER A 84 15.70 -1.50 7.12
C SER A 84 15.40 -1.73 8.61
N LYS A 85 14.13 -1.97 8.97
CA LYS A 85 13.74 -2.26 10.36
C LYS A 85 14.44 -3.51 10.90
N SER A 86 14.49 -4.57 10.11
CA SER A 86 15.15 -5.82 10.48
C SER A 86 16.65 -5.62 10.72
N THR A 87 17.34 -4.93 9.80
CA THR A 87 18.77 -4.60 9.95
C THR A 87 19.03 -3.79 11.22
N VAL A 88 18.24 -2.75 11.48
CA VAL A 88 18.37 -1.92 12.70
C VAL A 88 18.19 -2.77 13.95
N PHE A 89 17.16 -3.61 13.99
CA PHE A 89 16.91 -4.51 15.13
C PHE A 89 18.11 -5.43 15.40
N VAL A 90 18.63 -6.10 14.37
CA VAL A 90 19.79 -6.99 14.49
C VAL A 90 21.03 -6.22 14.96
N SER A 91 21.29 -5.04 14.39
CA SER A 91 22.42 -4.20 14.81
C SER A 91 22.32 -3.78 16.28
N CYS A 92 21.11 -3.44 16.75
CA CYS A 92 20.87 -3.12 18.16
C CYS A 92 21.15 -4.32 19.08
N GLU A 93 20.68 -5.52 18.70
CA GLU A 93 20.94 -6.76 19.46
C GLU A 93 22.44 -7.07 19.54
N ILE A 94 23.17 -6.95 18.43
CA ILE A 94 24.62 -7.16 18.39
C ILE A 94 25.33 -6.13 19.29
N ALA A 95 24.97 -4.85 19.20
CA ALA A 95 25.55 -3.79 20.03
C ALA A 95 25.30 -4.05 21.52
N LEU A 96 24.10 -4.52 21.89
CA LEU A 96 23.75 -4.87 23.26
C LEU A 96 24.60 -6.05 23.78
N LEU A 97 24.78 -7.09 22.97
CA LEU A 97 25.63 -8.23 23.30
C LEU A 97 27.08 -7.81 23.50
N LEU A 98 27.62 -6.97 22.61
CA LEU A 98 28.97 -6.41 22.73
C LEU A 98 29.13 -5.57 24.01
N ALA A 99 28.17 -4.69 24.31
CA ALA A 99 28.19 -3.86 25.51
C ALA A 99 28.12 -4.68 26.81
N ARG A 100 27.35 -5.78 26.81
CA ARG A 100 27.31 -6.73 27.94
C ARG A 100 28.64 -7.46 28.11
N LYS A 101 29.24 -7.94 27.00
CA LYS A 101 30.55 -8.61 27.04
C LYS A 101 31.65 -7.68 27.56
N ILE A 102 31.73 -6.45 27.04
CA ILE A 102 32.71 -5.45 27.50
C ILE A 102 32.55 -5.17 28.99
N ARG A 103 31.33 -4.95 29.49
CA ARG A 103 31.09 -4.77 30.94
C ARG A 103 31.51 -5.99 31.77
N GLY A 104 31.17 -7.20 31.34
CA GLY A 104 31.55 -8.43 32.03
C GLY A 104 33.07 -8.62 32.09
N SER A 105 33.79 -8.30 31.02
CA SER A 105 35.26 -8.39 30.96
C SER A 105 35.97 -7.30 31.79
N GLN A 106 35.33 -6.16 32.07
CA GLN A 106 35.87 -5.12 32.96
C GLN A 106 35.69 -5.47 34.45
N ILE A 107 34.69 -6.30 34.79
CA ILE A 107 34.44 -6.75 36.18
C ILE A 107 35.43 -7.84 36.61
N GLN A 108 35.89 -8.69 35.69
CA GLN A 108 36.86 -9.78 36.00
C GLN A 108 38.33 -9.32 36.05
N LYS A 109 38.62 -8.06 35.72
CA LYS A 109 39.99 -7.47 35.75
C LYS A 109 40.30 -6.67 37.02
N LYS A 110 39.44 -6.74 38.03
CA LYS A 110 39.55 -6.01 39.29
C LYS A 110 39.71 -6.99 40.45
#